data_AF-A0A7T0BTP4-F1
#
_entry.id   AF-A0A7T0BTP4-F1
#
_cell.length_a   1.000
_cell.length_b   1.000
_cell.length_c   1.000
_cell.angle_alpha   90.00
_cell.angle_beta   90.00
_cell.angle_gamma   90.00
#
_symmetry.space_group_name_H-M   'P 1'
#
loop_
_entity.id
_entity.type
_entity.pdbx_description
1 polymer ?
#
loop_
_entity_poly.entity_id
_entity_poly.type
_entity_poly.pdbx_seq_one_letter_code
_entity_poly.pdbx_strand_id
1 'polypeptide(L)' 'MFEFKLRPEMRKKLKDPDLFVKGQEKVHWGIIIAMSGVVMSGILIIQDPEKSTHPVWLMILGLCVAVFGEYQKFRAK' A
#
# COMPACT_ATOMS: atom_id res chain seq x y z
N MET A 1 -5.62 5.79 -11.81
CA MET A 1 -6.28 5.14 -10.66
C MET A 1 -6.43 3.67 -11.01
N PHE A 2 -5.85 2.74 -10.25
CA PHE A 2 -5.85 1.32 -10.63
C PHE A 2 -7.29 0.76 -10.57
N GLU A 3 -7.81 0.19 -11.68
CA GLU A 3 -9.11 -0.47 -11.69
C GLU A 3 -9.02 -1.88 -11.09
N PHE A 4 -9.23 -2.00 -9.78
CA PHE A 4 -9.38 -3.30 -9.14
C PHE A 4 -10.78 -3.86 -9.38
N LYS A 5 -10.92 -4.80 -10.31
CA LYS A 5 -12.17 -5.55 -10.53
C LYS A 5 -12.20 -6.80 -9.65
N LEU A 6 -13.15 -6.84 -8.73
CA LEU A 6 -13.45 -8.05 -7.97
C LEU A 6 -14.11 -9.08 -8.88
N ARG A 7 -13.72 -10.35 -8.76
CA ARG A 7 -14.49 -11.45 -9.37
C ARG A 7 -15.92 -11.43 -8.81
N PRO A 8 -16.94 -11.68 -9.65
CA PRO A 8 -18.35 -11.65 -9.22
C PRO A 8 -18.64 -12.60 -8.06
N GLU A 9 -17.93 -13.72 -7.95
CA GLU A 9 -18.02 -14.66 -6.83
C GLU A 9 -17.59 -14.07 -5.49
N MET A 10 -16.53 -13.25 -5.49
CA MET A 10 -16.05 -12.56 -4.29
C MET A 10 -16.97 -11.42 -3.91
N ARG A 11 -17.55 -10.74 -4.90
CA ARG A 11 -18.51 -9.65 -4.69
C ARG A 11 -19.75 -10.09 -3.91
N LYS A 12 -20.23 -11.32 -4.17
CA LYS A 12 -21.38 -11.92 -3.48
C LYS A 12 -21.08 -12.35 -2.04
N LYS A 13 -19.81 -12.52 -1.67
CA LYS A 13 -19.37 -12.97 -0.34
C LYS A 13 -19.01 -11.81 0.60
N LEU A 14 -18.90 -10.59 0.09
CA LEU A 14 -18.49 -9.41 0.83
C LEU A 14 -19.71 -8.61 1.27
N LYS A 15 -19.70 -8.10 2.51
CA LYS A 15 -20.72 -7.18 3.00
C LYS A 15 -20.75 -5.85 2.23
N ASP A 16 -19.58 -5.31 1.91
CA ASP A 16 -19.42 -4.08 1.12
C ASP A 16 -18.27 -4.24 0.11
N PRO A 17 -18.58 -4.67 -1.13
CA PRO A 17 -17.55 -4.91 -2.13
C PRO A 17 -16.85 -3.64 -2.64
N ASP A 18 -17.51 -2.48 -2.60
CA ASP A 18 -16.92 -1.24 -3.11
C ASP A 18 -15.94 -0.65 -2.09
N LEU A 19 -16.23 -0.79 -0.78
CA LEU A 19 -15.28 -0.49 0.28
C LEU A 19 -14.07 -1.44 0.24
N PHE A 20 -14.27 -2.72 -0.12
CA PHE A 20 -13.16 -3.66 -0.31
C PHE A 20 -12.23 -3.23 -1.44
N VAL A 21 -12.78 -2.80 -2.60
CA VAL A 21 -11.99 -2.29 -3.73
C VAL A 21 -11.19 -1.06 -3.32
N LYS A 22 -11.81 -0.10 -2.63
CA LYS A 22 -11.11 1.10 -2.10
C LYS A 22 -10.00 0.75 -1.12
N GLY A 23 -10.25 -0.23 -0.25
CA GLY A 23 -9.23 -0.74 0.67
C GLY A 23 -8.07 -1.39 -0.08
N GLN A 24 -8.34 -2.19 -1.10
CA GLN A 24 -7.33 -2.82 -1.94
C GLN A 24 -6.50 -1.80 -2.72
N GLU A 25 -7.11 -0.75 -3.24
CA GLU A 25 -6.41 0.35 -3.89
C GLU A 25 -5.44 1.04 -2.93
N LYS A 26 -5.88 1.33 -1.70
CA LYS A 26 -5.01 1.94 -0.67
C LYS A 26 -3.87 1.02 -0.26
N VAL A 27 -4.11 -0.28 -0.14
CA VAL A 27 -3.03 -1.26 0.07
C VAL A 27 -1.99 -1.17 -1.05
N HIS A 28 -2.45 -1.13 -2.31
CA HIS A 28 -1.56 -1.06 -3.45
C HIS A 28 -0.71 0.22 -3.47
N TRP A 29 -1.34 1.38 -3.22
CA TRP A 29 -0.62 2.66 -3.11
C TRP A 29 0.34 2.68 -1.92
N GLY A 30 -0.05 2.14 -0.76
CA GLY A 30 0.82 2.03 0.40
C GLY A 30 2.07 1.19 0.10
N ILE A 31 1.92 0.08 -0.61
CA ILE A 31 3.04 -0.75 -1.06
C ILE A 31 3.94 0.03 -2.04
N ILE A 32 3.38 0.74 -3.01
CA ILE A 32 4.15 1.55 -3.97
C ILE A 32 4.99 2.61 -3.23
N ILE A 33 4.41 3.31 -2.26
CA ILE A 33 5.10 4.31 -1.44
C ILE A 33 6.20 3.67 -0.59
N ALA A 34 5.94 2.49 0.00
CA ALA A 34 6.96 1.79 0.77
C ALA A 34 8.13 1.35 -0.12
N MET A 35 7.84 0.79 -1.30
CA MET A 35 8.84 0.34 -2.26
C MET A 35 9.66 1.50 -2.83
N SER A 36 9.07 2.69 -3.03
CA SER A 36 9.85 3.86 -3.46
C SER A 36 10.86 4.30 -2.39
N GLY A 37 10.50 4.20 -1.10
CA GLY A 37 11.43 4.40 0.01
C GLY A 37 12.62 3.43 -0.03
N VAL A 38 12.37 2.15 -0.31
CA VAL A 38 13.43 1.14 -0.47
C VAL A 38 14.36 1.46 -1.65
N VAL A 39 13.79 1.83 -2.80
CA VAL A 39 14.58 2.20 -3.98
C VAL A 39 15.44 3.43 -3.71
N MET A 40 14.88 4.47 -3.08
CA MET A 40 15.64 5.65 -2.69
C MET A 40 16.76 5.31 -1.71
N SER A 41 16.50 4.43 -0.74
CA SER A 41 17.53 3.95 0.19
C SER A 41 18.66 3.23 -0.56
N GLY A 42 18.33 2.35 -1.51
CA GLY A 42 19.30 1.65 -2.36
C GLY A 42 20.16 2.58 -3.22
N ILE A 43 19.57 3.63 -3.79
CA ILE A 43 20.32 4.65 -4.54
C ILE A 43 21.28 5.40 -3.61
N LEU A 44 20.81 5.77 -2.41
CA LEU A 44 21.61 6.49 -1.43
C LEU A 44 22.75 5.64 -0.86
N ILE A 45 22.60 4.32 -0.75
CA ILE A 45 23.72 3.43 -0.37
C ILE A 45 24.94 3.62 -1.29
N ILE A 46 24.71 3.92 -2.58
CA ILE A 46 25.78 4.09 -3.57
C ILE A 46 26.29 5.55 -3.59
N GLN A 47 25.40 6.54 -3.45
CA GLN A 47 25.73 7.96 -3.61
C GLN A 47 26.15 8.65 -2.31
N ASP A 48 25.50 8.35 -1.20
CA ASP A 48 25.70 8.98 0.11
C ASP A 48 25.24 8.01 1.23
N PRO A 49 26.13 7.08 1.64
CA PRO A 49 25.77 5.97 2.53
C PRO A 49 25.23 6.44 3.88
N GLU A 50 25.71 7.59 4.39
CA GLU A 50 25.27 8.17 5.66
C GLU A 50 23.79 8.55 5.62
N LYS A 51 23.26 8.89 4.44
CA LYS A 51 21.86 9.26 4.24
C LYS A 51 20.97 8.11 3.78
N SER A 52 21.50 6.89 3.63
CA SER A 52 20.73 5.72 3.17
C SER A 52 19.49 5.40 4.01
N THR A 53 19.46 5.80 5.29
CA THR A 53 18.33 5.61 6.21
C THR A 53 17.31 6.74 6.18
N HIS A 54 17.60 7.87 5.53
CA HIS A 54 16.66 9.00 5.45
C HIS A 54 15.30 8.63 4.83
N PRO A 55 15.18 7.74 3.83
CA PRO A 55 13.89 7.36 3.25
C PRO A 55 13.03 6.45 4.16
N VAL A 56 13.44 6.13 5.39
CA VAL A 56 12.68 5.26 6.31
C VAL A 56 11.28 5.79 6.60
N TRP A 57 11.10 7.11 6.66
CA TRP A 57 9.77 7.71 6.87
C TRP A 57 8.80 7.40 5.71
N LEU A 58 9.29 7.28 4.46
CA LEU A 58 8.46 6.87 3.32
C LEU A 58 7.98 5.43 3.48
N MET A 59 8.84 4.54 3.97
CA MET A 59 8.47 3.16 4.27
C MET A 59 7.38 3.10 5.35
N ILE A 60 7.54 3.88 6.42
CA ILE A 60 6.54 3.96 7.51
C ILE A 60 5.21 4.51 6.97
N LEU A 61 5.22 5.59 6.20
CA LEU A 61 4.00 6.16 5.62
C LEU A 61 3.30 5.17 4.68
N GLY A 62 4.06 4.49 3.81
CA GLY A 62 3.52 3.47 2.92
C GLY A 62 2.85 2.33 3.69
N LEU A 63 3.49 1.86 4.77
CA LEU A 63 2.92 0.84 5.65
C LEU A 63 1.66 1.34 6.38
N CYS A 64 1.62 2.57 6.88
CA CYS A 64 0.41 3.14 7.50
C CYS A 64 -0.77 3.18 6.52
N VAL A 65 -0.52 3.61 5.27
CA VAL A 65 -1.55 3.62 4.21
C VAL A 65 -2.01 2.21 3.89
N ALA A 66 -1.10 1.24 3.83
CA ALA A 66 -1.44 -0.15 3.58
C ALA A 66 -2.26 -0.76 4.72
N VAL A 67 -1.87 -0.54 5.98
CA VAL A 67 -2.63 -0.98 7.15
C VAL A 67 -4.04 -0.37 7.17
N PHE A 68 -4.17 0.91 6.83
CA PHE A 68 -5.47 1.55 6.71
C PHE A 68 -6.32 0.96 5.58
N GLY A 69 -5.70 0.57 4.46
CA GLY A 69 -6.34 -0.17 3.37
C GLY A 69 -6.83 -1.55 3.82
N GLU A 70 -6.01 -2.30 4.56
CA GLU A 70 -6.39 -3.61 5.11
C GLU A 70 -7.51 -3.49 6.16
N TYR A 71 -7.48 -2.46 6.99
CA TYR A 71 -8.57 -2.19 7.94
C TYR A 71 -9.90 -1.95 7.23
N GLN A 72 -9.90 -1.21 6.13
CA GLN A 72 -11.12 -1.03 5.31
C GLN A 72 -11.58 -2.34 4.69
N LYS A 73 -10.66 -3.16 4.17
CA LYS A 73 -10.99 -4.50 3.65
C LYS A 73 -11.59 -5.40 4.73
N PHE A 74 -11.08 -5.34 5.95
CA PHE A 74 -11.61 -6.09 7.09
C PHE A 74 -13.04 -5.66 7.44
N ARG A 75 -13.32 -4.35 7.41
CA ARG A 75 -14.69 -3.84 7.62
C ARG A 75 -15.67 -4.14 6.48
N ALA A 76 -15.14 -4.38 5.28
CA ALA A 76 -15.92 -4.68 4.08
C ALA A 76 -16.25 -6.17 3.90
N LYS A 77 -15.54 -7.04 4.61
CA LYS A 77 -15.86 -8.48 4.72
C LYS A 77 -17.09 -8.65 5.60
#